data_AF-A0A3D2EUT8-F1
#
_entry.id   AF-A0A3D2EUT8-F1
#
_cell.length_a   1.000
_cell.length_b   1.000
_cell.length_c   1.000
_cell.angle_alpha   90.00
_cell.angle_beta   90.00
_cell.angle_gamma   90.00
#
_symmetry.space_group_name_H-M   'P 1'
#
loop_
_entity.id
_entity.type
_entity.pdbx_description
1 polymer ?
#
loop_
_entity_poly.entity_id
_entity_poly.type
_entity_poly.pdbx_seq_one_letter_code
_entity_poly.pdbx_strand_id
1 'polypeptide(L)'
;AYHQLFDYLDKLEAQLSHTRYLTGDSITEADWRLFTTLVRFDAVYVGHFKCNRNRIVDMPNLWGYLRDLYQQPGVAETVDMHHIKSHYYASHDMINPTGVVPKGPALDFMAPHQRSKNK
;
A
#
# COMPACT_ATOMS: atom_id res chain seq x y z
N ALA A 1 8.53 -10.46 13.41
CA ALA A 1 8.00 -10.02 12.10
C ALA A 1 6.76 -9.15 12.26
N TYR A 2 5.62 -9.69 12.73
CA TYR A 2 4.35 -8.94 12.84
C TYR A 2 4.46 -7.63 13.63
N HIS A 3 4.94 -7.68 14.88
CA HIS A 3 5.06 -6.47 15.71
C HIS A 3 5.98 -5.42 15.07
N GLN A 4 7.16 -5.83 14.61
CA GLN A 4 8.11 -4.94 13.94
C GLN A 4 7.50 -4.25 12.71
N LEU A 5 6.75 -4.99 11.87
CA LEU A 5 6.06 -4.42 10.71
C LEU A 5 5.16 -3.26 11.13
N PHE A 6 4.30 -3.50 12.12
CA PHE A 6 3.33 -2.52 12.56
C PHE A 6 3.97 -1.36 13.35
N ASP A 7 5.02 -1.62 14.13
CA ASP A 7 5.82 -0.56 14.76
C ASP A 7 6.44 0.38 13.71
N TYR A 8 6.86 -0.15 12.56
CA TYR A 8 7.37 0.67 11.45
C TYR A 8 6.25 1.39 10.70
N LEU A 9 5.10 0.75 10.46
CA LEU A 9 3.96 1.43 9.84
C LEU A 9 3.46 2.60 10.73
N ASP A 10 3.45 2.44 12.06
CA ASP A 10 3.08 3.51 13.00
C ASP A 10 4.07 4.68 12.93
N LYS A 11 5.37 4.41 12.84
CA LYS A 11 6.39 5.44 12.66
C LYS A 11 6.22 6.19 11.34
N LEU A 12 5.96 5.47 10.24
CA LEU A 12 5.75 6.07 8.93
C LEU A 12 4.47 6.91 8.89
N GLU A 13 3.39 6.41 9.48
CA GLU A 13 2.11 7.14 9.62
C GLU A 13 2.31 8.46 10.37
N ALA A 14 3.02 8.42 11.50
CA ALA A 14 3.34 9.62 12.27
C ALA A 14 4.24 10.59 11.48
N GLN A 15 5.29 10.09 10.81
CA GLN A 15 6.18 10.92 10.00
C GLN A 15 5.44 11.60 8.84
N LEU A 16 4.62 10.85 8.10
CA LEU A 16 3.87 11.33 6.94
C LEU A 16 2.69 12.26 7.30
N SER A 17 2.39 12.42 8.60
CA SER A 17 1.50 13.48 9.08
C SER A 17 2.12 14.87 9.02
N HIS A 18 3.46 14.95 8.98
CA HIS A 18 4.21 16.20 8.97
C HIS A 18 4.90 16.48 7.64
N THR A 19 5.34 15.44 6.92
CA THR A 19 6.02 15.57 5.63
C THR A 19 5.17 14.99 4.51
N ARG A 20 5.28 15.54 3.29
CA ARG A 20 4.55 15.02 2.14
C ARG A 20 5.08 13.65 1.70
N TYR A 21 6.40 13.49 1.66
CA TYR A 21 7.11 12.27 1.29
C TYR A 21 8.13 11.89 2.38
N LEU A 22 8.80 10.75 2.21
CA LEU A 22 9.70 10.19 3.23
C LEU A 22 10.90 11.10 3.55
N THR A 23 11.34 11.94 2.61
CA THR A 23 12.49 12.84 2.78
C THR A 23 12.14 14.31 2.61
N GLY A 24 10.87 14.69 2.81
CA GLY A 24 10.40 16.07 2.71
C GLY A 24 9.37 16.28 1.60
N ASP A 25 9.61 17.26 0.72
CA ASP A 25 8.61 17.74 -0.26
C ASP A 25 8.78 17.18 -1.67
N SER A 26 9.88 16.47 -1.94
CA SER A 26 10.15 15.83 -3.23
C SER A 26 10.09 14.31 -3.10
N ILE A 27 9.58 13.66 -4.15
CA ILE A 27 9.60 12.20 -4.27
C ILE A 27 11.05 11.74 -4.46
N THR A 28 11.43 10.67 -3.76
CA THR A 28 12.73 10.02 -3.90
C THR A 28 12.58 8.53 -4.20
N GLU A 29 13.70 7.84 -4.44
CA GLU A 29 13.70 6.38 -4.59
C GLU A 29 13.11 5.67 -3.36
N ALA A 30 13.32 6.21 -2.15
CA ALA A 30 12.77 5.64 -0.93
C ALA A 30 11.24 5.52 -1.00
N ASP A 31 10.59 6.51 -1.62
CA ASP A 31 9.14 6.53 -1.77
C ASP A 31 8.64 5.45 -2.73
N TRP A 32 9.33 5.26 -3.85
CA TRP A 32 8.99 4.21 -4.81
C TRP A 32 9.20 2.80 -4.25
N ARG A 33 10.24 2.62 -3.43
CA ARG A 33 10.47 1.36 -2.72
C ARG A 33 9.35 1.05 -1.73
N LEU A 34 8.87 2.05 -0.99
CA LEU A 34 7.74 1.88 -0.09
C LEU A 34 6.43 1.67 -0.85
N PHE A 35 6.18 2.44 -1.91
CA PHE A 35 4.98 2.37 -2.75
C PHE A 35 4.65 0.95 -3.21
N THR A 36 5.66 0.25 -3.75
CA THR A 36 5.46 -1.12 -4.26
C THR A 36 5.01 -2.10 -3.17
N THR A 37 5.38 -1.86 -1.92
CA THR A 37 4.91 -2.63 -0.77
C THR A 37 3.48 -2.22 -0.38
N LEU A 38 3.22 -0.92 -0.23
CA LEU A 38 1.92 -0.42 0.22
C LEU A 38 0.79 -0.74 -0.76
N VAL A 39 1.02 -0.61 -2.07
CA VAL A 39 -0.01 -0.87 -3.10
C VAL A 39 -0.51 -2.31 -3.09
N ARG A 40 0.29 -3.26 -2.60
CA ARG A 40 -0.06 -4.68 -2.49
C ARG A 40 -0.63 -5.07 -1.12
N PHE A 41 -0.50 -4.19 -0.13
CA PHE A 41 -0.69 -4.55 1.28
C PHE A 41 -2.12 -5.02 1.56
N ASP A 42 -3.12 -4.21 1.23
CA ASP A 42 -4.52 -4.51 1.54
C ASP A 42 -5.09 -5.64 0.70
N ALA A 43 -4.65 -5.74 -0.56
CA ALA A 43 -5.12 -6.74 -1.50
C ALA A 43 -4.51 -8.13 -1.28
N VAL A 44 -3.34 -8.20 -0.67
CA VAL A 44 -2.59 -9.45 -0.50
C VAL A 44 -2.12 -9.62 0.94
N TYR A 45 -1.26 -8.74 1.46
CA TYR A 45 -0.51 -9.02 2.69
C TYR A 45 -1.39 -9.12 3.93
N VAL A 46 -2.47 -8.33 4.01
CA VAL A 46 -3.46 -8.41 5.09
C VAL A 46 -4.03 -9.83 5.21
N GLY A 47 -4.48 -10.41 4.10
CA GLY A 47 -5.08 -11.75 4.09
C GLY A 47 -4.04 -12.86 3.98
N HIS A 48 -3.30 -12.88 2.87
CA HIS A 48 -2.38 -13.95 2.49
C HIS A 48 -1.25 -14.15 3.50
N PHE A 49 -0.63 -13.04 3.92
CA PHE A 49 0.47 -13.04 4.89
C PHE A 49 0.05 -12.75 6.33
N LYS A 50 -1.25 -12.56 6.58
CA LYS A 50 -1.83 -12.31 7.91
C LYS A 50 -1.26 -11.04 8.58
N CYS A 51 -0.89 -10.04 7.78
CA CYS A 51 -0.49 -8.72 8.25
C CYS A 51 -1.73 -7.87 8.55
N ASN A 52 -2.53 -8.25 9.55
CA ASN A 52 -3.93 -7.86 9.68
C ASN A 52 -4.30 -7.04 10.94
N ARG A 53 -3.39 -6.26 11.54
CA ARG A 53 -3.75 -5.31 12.61
C ARG A 53 -4.64 -4.18 12.07
N ASN A 54 -4.17 -3.56 10.99
CA ASN A 54 -4.82 -2.46 10.28
C ASN A 54 -4.56 -2.66 8.78
N ARG A 55 -5.47 -2.19 7.94
CA ARG A 55 -5.24 -2.02 6.51
C ARG A 55 -4.60 -0.65 6.27
N ILE A 56 -3.94 -0.47 5.14
CA ILE A 56 -3.42 0.84 4.71
C ILE A 56 -4.56 1.84 4.56
N VAL A 57 -5.74 1.44 4.04
CA VAL A 57 -6.91 2.34 3.98
C VAL A 57 -7.38 2.88 5.34
N ASP A 58 -7.04 2.19 6.44
CA ASP A 58 -7.38 2.61 7.81
C ASP A 58 -6.31 3.53 8.43
N MET A 59 -5.21 3.80 7.71
CA MET A 59 -4.08 4.64 8.13
C MET A 59 -4.03 5.90 7.25
N PRO A 60 -4.61 7.05 7.67
CA PRO A 60 -4.95 8.15 6.78
C PRO A 60 -3.75 8.79 6.08
N ASN A 61 -2.60 8.94 6.75
CA ASN A 61 -1.43 9.54 6.13
C ASN A 61 -0.78 8.60 5.12
N LEU A 62 -0.64 7.31 5.45
CA LEU A 62 -0.17 6.27 4.54
C LEU A 62 -1.12 6.06 3.36
N TRP A 63 -2.43 6.09 3.57
CA TRP A 63 -3.42 5.97 2.50
C TRP A 63 -3.43 7.17 1.57
N GLY A 64 -3.35 8.37 2.13
CA GLY A 64 -3.15 9.58 1.33
C GLY A 64 -1.85 9.52 0.55
N TYR A 65 -0.76 9.09 1.18
CA TYR A 65 0.57 9.01 0.58
C TYR A 65 0.62 8.02 -0.58
N LEU A 66 0.06 6.83 -0.38
CA LEU A 66 -0.07 5.81 -1.43
C LEU A 66 -0.85 6.35 -2.64
N ARG A 67 -1.96 7.06 -2.40
CA ARG A 67 -2.76 7.66 -3.48
C ARG A 67 -2.05 8.81 -4.18
N ASP A 68 -1.34 9.67 -3.46
CA ASP A 68 -0.53 10.76 -4.03
C ASP A 68 0.53 10.21 -5.01
N LEU A 69 1.18 9.10 -4.64
CA LEU A 69 2.13 8.40 -5.53
C LEU A 69 1.44 7.67 -6.68
N TYR A 70 0.32 6.98 -6.43
CA TYR A 70 -0.44 6.27 -7.45
C TYR A 70 -0.95 7.19 -8.56
N GLN A 71 -1.32 8.42 -8.20
CA GLN A 71 -1.86 9.45 -9.10
C GLN A 71 -0.78 10.23 -9.85
N GLN A 72 0.51 9.93 -9.65
CA GLN A 72 1.56 10.50 -10.49
C GLN A 72 1.40 10.00 -11.95
N PRO A 73 1.68 10.85 -12.96
CA PRO A 73 1.52 10.48 -14.37
C PRO A 73 2.23 9.16 -14.71
N GLY A 74 1.50 8.24 -15.34
CA GLY A 74 2.00 6.93 -15.78
C GLY A 74 2.12 5.86 -14.69
N VAL A 75 1.96 6.18 -13.39
CA VAL A 75 2.14 5.19 -12.31
C VAL A 75 1.01 4.18 -12.27
N ALA A 76 -0.25 4.62 -12.42
CA ALA A 76 -1.41 3.74 -12.39
C ALA A 76 -1.33 2.60 -13.43
N GLU A 77 -0.75 2.87 -14.61
CA GLU A 77 -0.57 1.91 -15.70
C GLU A 77 0.42 0.79 -15.35
N THR A 78 1.29 1.02 -14.34
CA THR A 78 2.24 0.02 -13.86
C THR A 78 1.64 -0.97 -12.85
N VAL A 79 0.40 -0.73 -12.41
CA VAL A 79 -0.24 -1.51 -11.34
C VAL A 79 -1.40 -2.33 -11.88
N ASP A 80 -1.14 -3.62 -12.13
CA ASP A 80 -2.19 -4.61 -12.42
C ASP A 80 -2.53 -5.41 -11.16
N MET A 81 -3.66 -5.07 -10.53
CA MET A 81 -4.13 -5.73 -9.31
C MET A 81 -4.57 -7.18 -9.55
N HIS A 82 -5.06 -7.49 -10.75
CA HIS A 82 -5.43 -8.86 -11.10
C HIS A 82 -4.16 -9.73 -11.16
N HIS A 83 -3.12 -9.27 -11.84
CA HIS A 83 -1.85 -9.99 -11.92
C HIS A 83 -1.20 -10.14 -10.54
N ILE A 84 -1.18 -9.08 -9.73
CA ILE A 84 -0.68 -9.11 -8.35
C ILE A 84 -1.38 -10.21 -7.54
N LYS A 85 -2.71 -10.19 -7.47
CA LYS A 85 -3.45 -11.13 -6.62
C LYS A 85 -3.33 -12.56 -7.12
N SER A 86 -3.46 -12.78 -8.43
CA SER A 86 -3.32 -14.10 -9.03
C SER A 86 -1.95 -14.71 -8.75
N HIS A 87 -0.87 -13.94 -8.85
CA HIS A 87 0.48 -14.43 -8.51
C HIS A 87 0.56 -14.90 -7.05
N TYR A 88 0.20 -14.06 -6.08
CA TYR A 88 0.34 -14.43 -4.67
C TYR A 88 -0.56 -15.58 -4.25
N TYR A 89 -1.85 -15.53 -4.61
CA TYR A 89 -2.83 -16.49 -4.12
C TYR A 89 -2.79 -17.83 -4.87
N ALA A 90 -2.32 -17.86 -6.13
CA ALA A 90 -2.25 -19.10 -6.90
C ALA A 90 -0.86 -19.74 -6.94
N SER A 91 0.24 -19.02 -6.65
CA SER A 91 1.59 -19.60 -6.69
C SER A 91 2.12 -20.09 -5.33
N HIS A 92 1.46 -19.74 -4.21
CA HIS A 92 1.90 -20.12 -2.86
C HIS A 92 1.05 -21.25 -2.27
N ASP A 93 1.11 -22.46 -2.86
CA ASP A 93 0.31 -23.62 -2.45
C ASP A 93 0.46 -23.99 -0.97
N MET A 94 1.65 -23.76 -0.40
CA MET A 94 1.93 -24.00 1.02
C MET A 94 1.12 -23.06 1.95
N ILE A 95 0.74 -21.88 1.47
CA ILE A 95 0.00 -20.88 2.23
C ILE A 95 -1.49 -20.90 1.87
N ASN A 96 -1.82 -21.05 0.58
CA ASN A 96 -3.18 -21.13 0.06
C ASN A 96 -3.36 -22.38 -0.82
N PRO A 97 -3.52 -23.58 -0.23
CA PRO A 97 -3.67 -24.83 -1.00
C PRO A 97 -4.86 -24.83 -1.96
N THR A 98 -5.87 -23.99 -1.70
CA THR A 98 -7.08 -23.91 -2.53
C THR A 98 -6.88 -23.10 -3.81
N GLY A 99 -5.81 -22.29 -3.90
CA GLY A 99 -5.59 -21.36 -5.01
C GLY A 99 -6.65 -20.26 -5.16
N VAL A 100 -7.61 -20.16 -4.24
CA VAL A 100 -8.72 -19.21 -4.33
C VAL A 100 -8.17 -17.78 -4.22
N VAL A 101 -8.44 -16.97 -5.24
CA VAL A 101 -8.09 -15.55 -5.28
C VAL A 101 -9.28 -14.73 -4.74
N PRO A 102 -9.14 -14.01 -3.61
CA PRO A 102 -10.22 -13.19 -3.07
C PRO A 102 -10.65 -12.10 -4.04
N LYS A 103 -11.94 -11.78 -4.12
CA LYS A 103 -12.42 -10.65 -4.95
C LYS A 103 -12.09 -9.29 -4.35
N GLY A 104 -12.27 -9.13 -3.03
CA GLY A 104 -11.98 -7.89 -2.31
C GLY A 104 -10.48 -7.69 -2.03
N PRO A 105 -10.12 -6.60 -1.32
CA PRO A 105 -10.98 -5.46 -1.00
C PRO A 105 -11.25 -4.57 -2.21
N ALA A 106 -12.30 -3.75 -2.14
CA ALA A 106 -12.50 -2.64 -3.08
C ALA A 106 -11.57 -1.50 -2.66
N LEU A 107 -10.67 -1.09 -3.55
CA LEU A 107 -9.68 -0.03 -3.32
C LEU A 107 -9.83 1.04 -4.40
N ASP A 108 -10.12 2.26 -3.98
CA ASP A 108 -10.16 3.42 -4.88
C ASP A 108 -8.88 4.24 -4.71
N PHE A 109 -7.86 3.89 -5.49
CA PHE A 109 -6.59 4.62 -5.48
C PHE A 109 -6.67 6.00 -6.16
N MET A 110 -7.75 6.27 -6.91
CA MET A 110 -7.94 7.54 -7.63
C MET A 110 -8.74 8.58 -6.82
N ALA A 111 -9.31 8.19 -5.69
CA ALA A 111 -9.95 9.13 -4.77
C ALA A 111 -8.98 10.25 -4.33
N PRO A 112 -9.45 11.50 -4.11
CA PRO A 112 -8.60 12.61 -3.69
C PRO A 112 -7.78 12.30 -2.43
N HIS A 113 -6.46 12.49 -2.53
CA HIS A 113 -5.50 12.09 -1.49
C HIS A 113 -5.37 13.09 -0.33
N GLN A 114 -5.81 14.35 -0.50
CA GLN A 114 -5.76 15.42 0.51
C GLN A 114 -4.33 15.75 1.02
N ARG A 115 -3.29 15.48 0.22
CA ARG A 115 -1.88 15.79 0.55
C ARG A 115 -1.27 16.97 -0.22
N SER A 116 -2.07 17.61 -1.06
CA SER A 116 -1.69 18.84 -1.75
C SER A 116 -1.48 19.93 -0.70
N LYS A 117 -0.30 20.59 -0.69
CA LYS A 117 -0.15 21.82 0.10
C LYS A 117 -1.15 22.85 -0.43
N ASN A 118 -1.93 23.47 0.46
CA ASN A 118 -2.58 24.74 0.12
C ASN A 118 -1.48 25.68 -0.38
N LYS A 119 -1.64 26.15 -1.61
CA LYS A 119 -0.82 27.25 -2.12
C LYS A 119 -1.08 28.51 -1.31
#